data_AF-A0A3S5YLM7-F1
#
_entry.id   AF-A0A3S5YLM7-F1
#
_cell.length_a   1.000
_cell.length_b   1.000
_cell.length_c   1.000
_cell.angle_alpha   90.00
_cell.angle_beta   90.00
_cell.angle_gamma   90.00
#
_symmetry.space_group_name_H-M   'P 1'
#
loop_
_entity.id
_entity.type
_entity.pdbx_description
1 polymer ?
#
loop_
_entity_poly.entity_id
_entity_poly.type
_entity_poly.pdbx_seq_one_letter_code
_entity_poly.pdbx_strand_id
1 'polypeptide(L)'
;MLDLNIVKQHLRLEPDITDDDELLRLYTGAAVAYVEQWTRRKLYMTREDDGFREDPDSLLLTDNVRAALLLLVAFWYENREPAGMGEISETPFAVEALLQPYRIYGL
;
A
#
# COMPACT_ATOMS: atom_id res chain seq x y z
N MET A 1 -11.20 -1.63 -1.26
CA MET A 1 -10.37 -0.71 -0.44
C MET A 1 -10.00 -1.43 0.84
N LEU A 2 -8.79 -1.22 1.38
CA LEU A 2 -8.38 -1.83 2.64
C LEU A 2 -9.32 -1.36 3.77
N ASP A 3 -9.70 -2.26 4.68
CA ASP A 3 -10.55 -1.89 5.81
C ASP A 3 -9.81 -0.91 6.71
N LEU A 4 -10.43 0.24 6.98
CA LEU A 4 -9.85 1.31 7.78
C LEU A 4 -9.55 0.84 9.22
N ASN A 5 -10.33 -0.09 9.77
CA ASN A 5 -10.07 -0.66 11.09
C ASN A 5 -8.75 -1.43 11.12
N ILE A 6 -8.39 -2.12 10.03
CA ILE A 6 -7.11 -2.82 9.92
C ILE A 6 -5.95 -1.82 9.85
N VAL A 7 -6.14 -0.72 9.12
CA VAL A 7 -5.15 0.38 9.05
C VAL A 7 -4.94 0.99 10.44
N LYS A 8 -6.04 1.35 11.14
CA LYS A 8 -5.99 1.89 12.51
C LYS A 8 -5.30 0.91 13.47
N GLN A 9 -5.65 -0.38 13.41
CA GLN A 9 -5.01 -1.40 14.22
C GLN A 9 -3.50 -1.49 13.96
N HIS A 10 -3.07 -1.39 12.69
CA HIS A 10 -1.65 -1.40 12.34
C HIS A 10 -0.91 -0.18 12.91
N LEU A 11 -1.55 0.99 12.87
CA LEU A 11 -1.05 2.25 13.43
C LEU A 11 -1.22 2.38 14.95
N ARG A 12 -1.84 1.38 15.60
CA ARG A 12 -2.17 1.39 17.03
C ARG A 12 -3.10 2.55 17.44
N LEU A 13 -3.99 2.94 16.53
CA LEU A 13 -5.05 3.92 16.79
C LEU A 13 -6.30 3.20 17.34
N GLU A 14 -7.02 3.86 18.25
CA GLU A 14 -8.30 3.35 18.75
C GLU A 14 -9.38 3.43 17.65
N PRO A 15 -10.29 2.44 17.52
CA PRO A 15 -11.23 2.38 16.39
C PRO A 15 -12.22 3.55 16.32
N ASP A 16 -12.57 4.12 17.47
CA ASP A 16 -13.52 5.23 17.65
C ASP A 16 -12.90 6.61 17.38
N ILE A 17 -11.57 6.72 17.29
CA ILE A 17 -10.90 7.94 16.85
C ILE A 17 -11.07 8.10 15.34
N THR A 18 -11.77 9.14 14.92
CA THR A 18 -12.12 9.38 13.50
C THR A 18 -11.43 10.56 12.85
N ASP A 19 -10.67 11.36 13.62
CA ASP A 19 -10.08 12.62 13.16
C ASP A 19 -9.17 12.44 11.92
N ASP A 20 -8.47 11.30 11.86
CA ASP A 20 -7.54 10.98 10.78
C ASP A 20 -8.14 10.08 9.70
N ASP A 21 -9.44 9.74 9.76
CA ASP A 21 -10.06 8.79 8.82
C ASP A 21 -9.87 9.19 7.35
N GLU A 22 -10.04 10.47 7.03
CA GLU A 22 -9.86 10.98 5.68
C GLU A 22 -8.39 10.91 5.23
N LEU A 23 -7.47 11.24 6.15
CA LEU A 23 -6.02 11.17 5.89
C LEU A 23 -5.56 9.72 5.66
N LEU A 24 -6.04 8.79 6.47
CA LEU A 24 -5.74 7.36 6.31
C LEU A 24 -6.30 6.80 5.01
N ARG A 25 -7.48 7.24 4.57
CA ARG A 25 -8.02 6.89 3.24
C ARG A 25 -7.14 7.43 2.12
N LEU A 26 -6.68 8.68 2.24
CA LEU A 26 -5.77 9.29 1.27
C LEU A 26 -4.46 8.51 1.15
N TYR A 27 -3.81 8.18 2.27
CA TYR A 27 -2.59 7.38 2.25
C TYR A 27 -2.81 5.96 1.75
N THR A 28 -3.95 5.34 2.08
CA THR A 28 -4.30 4.02 1.53
C THR A 28 -4.42 4.07 0.00
N GLY A 29 -5.05 5.11 -0.54
CA GLY A 29 -5.14 5.33 -1.99
C GLY A 29 -3.77 5.55 -2.64
N ALA A 30 -2.92 6.37 -2.02
CA ALA A 30 -1.55 6.58 -2.48
C ALA A 30 -0.71 5.29 -2.43
N ALA A 31 -0.93 4.43 -1.44
CA ALA A 31 -0.20 3.18 -1.29
C ALA A 31 -0.57 2.19 -2.39
N VAL A 32 -1.87 2.13 -2.73
CA VAL A 32 -2.34 1.35 -3.89
C VAL A 32 -1.67 1.84 -5.17
N ALA A 33 -1.70 3.14 -5.44
CA ALA A 33 -1.08 3.71 -6.63
C ALA A 33 0.43 3.42 -6.70
N TYR A 34 1.13 3.49 -5.57
CA TYR A 34 2.55 3.13 -5.48
C TYR A 34 2.77 1.65 -5.84
N VAL A 35 2.01 0.73 -5.24
CA VAL A 35 2.11 -0.71 -5.52
C VAL A 35 1.86 -1.00 -6.99
N GLU A 36 0.82 -0.40 -7.57
CA GLU A 36 0.48 -0.59 -8.98
C GLU A 36 1.61 -0.10 -9.90
N GLN A 37 2.13 1.10 -9.64
CA GLN A 37 3.22 1.68 -10.44
C GLN A 37 4.53 0.89 -10.30
N TRP A 38 4.86 0.47 -9.08
CA TRP A 38 6.12 -0.23 -8.79
C TRP A 38 6.11 -1.65 -9.37
N THR A 39 5.00 -2.37 -9.21
CA THR A 39 4.84 -3.73 -9.77
C THR A 39 4.52 -3.74 -11.26
N ARG A 40 4.01 -2.62 -11.78
CA ARG A 40 3.44 -2.46 -13.14
C ARG A 40 2.24 -3.36 -13.37
N ARG A 41 1.43 -3.55 -12.34
CA ARG A 41 0.23 -4.40 -12.35
C ARG A 41 -0.94 -3.64 -11.77
N LYS A 42 -2.15 -3.93 -12.25
CA LYS A 42 -3.37 -3.39 -11.65
C LYS A 42 -3.76 -4.20 -10.43
N LEU A 43 -4.05 -3.53 -9.31
CA LEU A 43 -4.41 -4.16 -8.05
C LEU A 43 -5.91 -4.43 -7.99
N TYR A 44 -6.25 -5.67 -7.64
CA TYR A 44 -7.62 -6.12 -7.43
C TYR A 44 -7.78 -6.59 -5.98
N MET A 45 -8.87 -6.19 -5.35
CA MET A 45 -9.19 -6.52 -3.96
C MET A 45 -9.67 -7.97 -3.85
N THR A 46 -10.47 -8.41 -4.82
CA THR A 46 -11.04 -9.75 -4.87
C THR A 46 -10.93 -10.34 -6.27
N ARG A 47 -11.14 -11.66 -6.38
CA ARG A 47 -11.21 -12.35 -7.68
C ARG A 47 -12.50 -12.07 -8.46
N GLU A 48 -13.44 -11.38 -7.83
CA GLU A 48 -14.75 -11.03 -8.37
C GLU A 48 -14.77 -9.61 -8.93
N ASP A 49 -13.71 -8.84 -8.71
CA ASP A 49 -13.58 -7.48 -9.21
C ASP A 49 -13.61 -7.46 -10.76
N ASP A 50 -14.32 -6.47 -11.32
CA ASP A 50 -14.47 -6.31 -12.77
C ASP A 50 -13.12 -6.20 -13.48
N GLY A 51 -12.91 -7.06 -14.49
CA GLY A 51 -11.68 -7.10 -15.28
C GLY A 51 -10.57 -7.99 -14.71
N PHE A 52 -10.72 -8.54 -13.49
CA PHE A 52 -9.70 -9.41 -12.88
C PHE A 52 -9.39 -10.65 -13.73
N ARG A 53 -10.43 -11.27 -14.31
CA ARG A 53 -10.29 -12.51 -15.07
C ARG A 53 -9.74 -12.30 -16.47
N GLU A 54 -9.91 -11.09 -17.01
CA GLU A 54 -9.53 -10.67 -18.35
C GLU A 54 -8.12 -10.05 -18.38
N ASP A 55 -7.60 -9.63 -17.21
CA ASP A 55 -6.31 -8.98 -17.06
C ASP A 55 -5.17 -10.01 -16.81
N PRO A 56 -4.30 -10.27 -17.80
CA PRO A 56 -3.20 -11.23 -17.67
C PRO A 56 -2.14 -10.78 -16.65
N ASP A 57 -2.08 -9.48 -16.36
CA ASP A 57 -1.12 -8.88 -15.44
C ASP A 57 -1.75 -8.53 -14.08
N SER A 58 -2.95 -9.04 -13.80
CA SER A 58 -3.66 -8.80 -12.54
C SER A 58 -2.82 -9.10 -11.30
N LEU A 59 -2.90 -8.19 -10.32
CA LEU A 59 -2.34 -8.36 -8.98
C LEU A 59 -3.48 -8.48 -7.98
N LEU A 60 -3.62 -9.64 -7.35
CA LEU A 60 -4.59 -9.82 -6.26
C LEU A 60 -4.01 -9.27 -4.94
N LEU A 61 -4.86 -8.69 -4.09
CA LEU A 61 -4.53 -8.28 -2.72
C LEU A 61 -4.28 -9.50 -1.80
N THR A 62 -3.14 -10.16 -1.99
CA THR A 62 -2.62 -11.20 -1.09
C THR A 62 -2.11 -10.61 0.22
N ASP A 63 -1.79 -11.46 1.20
CA ASP A 63 -1.27 -11.01 2.48
C ASP A 63 0.06 -10.22 2.35
N ASN A 64 0.92 -10.60 1.40
CA ASN A 64 2.17 -9.87 1.12
C ASN A 64 1.90 -8.45 0.62
N VAL A 65 0.98 -8.31 -0.34
CA VAL A 65 0.61 -7.00 -0.91
C VAL A 65 -0.10 -6.16 0.15
N ARG A 66 -0.97 -6.78 0.96
CA ARG A 66 -1.64 -6.12 2.08
C ARG A 66 -0.63 -5.59 3.11
N ALA A 67 0.36 -6.41 3.48
CA ALA A 67 1.41 -5.99 4.41
C ALA A 67 2.25 -4.83 3.83
N ALA A 68 2.60 -4.88 2.53
CA ALA A 68 3.31 -3.80 1.86
C ALA A 68 2.53 -2.48 1.88
N LEU A 69 1.21 -2.52 1.62
CA LEU A 69 0.33 -1.34 1.72
C LEU A 69 0.31 -0.76 3.13
N LEU A 70 0.17 -1.61 4.15
CA LEU A 70 0.14 -1.19 5.55
C LEU A 70 1.44 -0.49 5.96
N LEU A 71 2.59 -1.04 5.57
CA LEU A 71 3.90 -0.45 5.83
C LEU A 71 4.08 0.91 5.14
N LEU A 72 3.58 1.07 3.91
CA LEU A 72 3.59 2.37 3.22
C LEU A 72 2.74 3.41 3.94
N VAL A 73 1.51 3.03 4.32
CA VAL A 73 0.61 3.92 5.05
C VAL A 73 1.22 4.34 6.38
N ALA A 74 1.79 3.40 7.14
CA ALA A 74 2.48 3.70 8.39
C ALA A 74 3.65 4.67 8.18
N PHE A 75 4.47 4.41 7.17
CA PHE A 75 5.61 5.26 6.87
C PHE A 75 5.20 6.71 6.56
N TRP A 76 4.19 6.93 5.72
CA TRP A 76 3.74 8.29 5.37
C TRP A 76 2.93 8.98 6.48
N TYR A 77 2.22 8.21 7.30
CA TYR A 77 1.48 8.78 8.43
C TYR A 77 2.43 9.34 9.50
N GLU A 78 3.51 8.61 9.79
CA GLU A 78 4.55 9.03 10.75
C GLU A 78 5.45 10.15 10.18
N ASN A 79 5.76 10.11 8.88
CA ASN A 79 6.68 11.06 8.24
C ASN A 79 5.94 12.04 7.33
N ARG A 80 5.53 13.18 7.89
CA ARG A 80 4.75 14.21 7.19
C ARG A 80 5.59 15.21 6.39
N GLU A 81 6.90 15.20 6.61
CA GLU A 81 7.87 16.03 5.87
C GLU A 81 8.95 15.12 5.27
N PRO A 82 9.56 15.49 4.13
CA PRO A 82 10.72 14.77 3.62
C PRO A 82 11.80 14.72 4.71
N ALA A 83 12.35 13.54 4.96
CA ALA A 83 13.44 13.41 5.92
C ALA A 83 14.61 14.34 5.51
N GLY A 84 15.21 15.00 6.49
CA GLY A 84 16.25 16.00 6.25
C GLY A 84 17.45 15.42 5.49
N MET A 85 18.23 16.31 4.86
CA MET A 85 19.42 15.97 4.09
C MET A 85 20.42 15.15 4.93
N GLY A 86 20.36 13.81 4.84
CA GLY A 86 21.16 12.89 5.64
C GLY A 86 20.42 11.60 6.01
N GLU A 87 19.10 11.63 6.11
CA GLU A 87 18.25 10.44 6.18
C GLU A 87 17.74 10.15 4.78
N ILE A 88 18.17 9.02 4.21
CA ILE A 88 17.60 8.57 2.95
C ILE A 88 16.15 8.19 3.24
N SER A 89 15.21 9.06 2.84
CA SER A 89 13.77 8.80 2.82
C SER A 89 13.42 7.81 1.69
N GLU A 90 14.12 6.68 1.66
CA GLU A 90 13.80 5.57 0.78
C GLU A 90 12.54 4.88 1.29
N THR A 91 11.77 4.34 0.36
CA THR A 91 10.63 3.50 0.74
C THR A 91 11.17 2.31 1.54
N PRO A 92 10.51 1.87 2.62
CA PRO A 92 11.08 0.86 3.50
C PRO A 92 11.48 -0.39 2.72
N PHE A 93 12.71 -0.89 2.90
CA PHE A 93 13.22 -2.09 2.19
C PHE A 93 12.26 -3.28 2.25
N ALA A 94 11.55 -3.43 3.37
CA ALA A 94 10.53 -4.47 3.54
C ALA A 94 9.38 -4.37 2.52
N VAL A 95 8.96 -3.16 2.13
CA VAL A 95 7.93 -2.94 1.10
C VAL A 95 8.42 -3.48 -0.23
N GLU A 96 9.60 -3.06 -0.67
CA GLU A 96 10.15 -3.51 -1.95
C GLU A 96 10.41 -5.03 -1.96
N ALA A 97 10.94 -5.58 -0.87
CA ALA A 97 11.18 -7.02 -0.74
C ALA A 97 9.88 -7.85 -0.84
N LEU A 98 8.78 -7.37 -0.25
CA LEU A 98 7.46 -8.01 -0.36
C LEU A 98 6.87 -7.91 -1.77
N LEU A 99 7.13 -6.81 -2.46
CA LEU A 99 6.59 -6.55 -3.80
C LEU A 99 7.43 -7.18 -4.92
N GLN A 100 8.73 -7.41 -4.70
CA GLN A 100 9.69 -7.89 -5.69
C GLN A 100 9.20 -9.08 -6.54
N PRO A 101 8.56 -10.12 -5.96
CA PRO A 101 8.06 -11.25 -6.75
C PRO A 101 6.98 -10.87 -7.78
N TYR A 102 6.29 -9.75 -7.57
CA TYR A 102 5.18 -9.29 -8.40
C TYR A 102 5.60 -8.32 -9.50
N ARG A 103 6.84 -7.82 -9.48
CA ARG A 103 7.31 -6.81 -10.44
C ARG A 103 7.51 -7.39 -11.83
N ILE A 104 6.91 -6.75 -12.82
CA ILE A 104 7.17 -7.05 -14.23
C ILE A 104 8.41 -6.27 -14.70
N TYR A 105 9.49 -7.00 -15.00
CA TYR A 105 10.65 -6.43 -15.67
C TYR A 105 10.38 -6.37 -17.17
N GLY A 106 10.59 -5.19 -17.77
CA GLY A 106 10.58 -5.08 -19.23
C GLY A 106 11.85 -5.75 -19.77
N LEU A 107 11.71 -6.48 -20.88
CA LEU A 107 12.84 -6.91 -21.72
C LEU A 107 13.37 -5.73 -22.53
#